data_AF-A0A6B2GLF0-F1
#
_entry.id   AF-A0A6B2GLF0-F1
#
_cell.length_a   1.000
_cell.length_b   1.000
_cell.length_c   1.000
_cell.angle_alpha   90.00
_cell.angle_beta   90.00
_cell.angle_gamma   90.00
#
_symmetry.space_group_name_H-M   'P 1'
#
loop_
_entity.id
_entity.type
_entity.pdbx_description
1 polymer ?
#
loop_
_entity_poly.entity_id
_entity_poly.type
_entity_poly.pdbx_seq_one_letter_code
_entity_poly.pdbx_strand_id
1 'polypeptide(L)'
;MDLIERLMWRYATKAMNGKKLPPKKVDNILEAARLAPTSSGLQPFEIMVITNPELKQEIRKIAWNQSVITDCSHLLVFAAWDTYTEKRINKMFDLANTLRGTVNEGWENYRQMLLKSY
;
A
#
# COMPACT_ATOMS: atom_id res chain seq x y z
N MET A 1 -24.07 -1.32 4.90
CA MET A 1 -23.62 -1.70 3.55
C MET A 1 -22.57 -2.78 3.62
N ASP A 2 -22.84 -3.89 2.96
CA ASP A 2 -21.88 -4.98 2.78
C ASP A 2 -20.77 -4.62 1.77
N LEU A 3 -19.88 -5.57 1.46
CA LEU A 3 -18.75 -5.32 0.55
C LEU A 3 -19.22 -4.99 -0.88
N ILE A 4 -20.17 -5.73 -1.43
CA ILE A 4 -20.60 -5.57 -2.82
C ILE A 4 -21.28 -4.22 -3.01
N GLU A 5 -22.14 -3.83 -2.08
CA GLU A 5 -22.79 -2.51 -2.10
C GLU A 5 -21.77 -1.36 -2.07
N ARG A 6 -20.70 -1.48 -1.27
CA ARG A 6 -19.63 -0.47 -1.21
C ARG A 6 -18.83 -0.39 -2.50
N LEU A 7 -18.59 -1.53 -3.14
CA LEU A 7 -17.88 -1.59 -4.42
C LEU A 7 -18.70 -1.00 -5.56
N MET A 8 -20.03 -1.13 -5.52
CA MET A 8 -20.94 -0.47 -6.45
C MET A 8 -21.07 1.05 -6.19
N TRP A 9 -21.03 1.47 -4.92
CA TRP A 9 -21.17 2.88 -4.54
C TRP A 9 -19.94 3.73 -4.91
N ARG A 10 -18.73 3.18 -4.79
CA ARG A 10 -17.49 3.93 -5.06
C ARG A 10 -17.32 4.23 -6.55
N TYR A 11 -16.69 5.35 -6.85
CA TYR A 11 -16.35 5.77 -8.21
C TYR A 11 -15.06 6.59 -8.22
N ALA A 12 -14.53 6.89 -9.40
CA ALA A 12 -13.38 7.77 -9.55
C ALA A 12 -13.80 9.24 -9.34
N THR A 13 -13.71 9.74 -8.10
CA THR A 13 -14.03 11.13 -7.76
C THR A 13 -13.11 12.12 -8.49
N LYS A 14 -13.70 13.12 -9.15
CA LYS A 14 -12.98 14.12 -9.96
C LYS A 14 -12.94 15.52 -9.36
N ALA A 15 -13.68 15.77 -8.28
CA ALA A 15 -13.70 17.04 -7.56
C ALA A 15 -13.83 16.79 -6.05
N MET A 16 -13.07 17.53 -5.24
CA MET A 16 -13.03 17.38 -3.79
C MET A 16 -13.72 18.57 -3.10
N ASN A 17 -14.29 18.35 -1.92
CA ASN A 17 -15.01 19.39 -1.16
C ASN A 17 -14.12 20.20 -0.21
N GLY A 18 -12.79 20.04 -0.28
CA GLY A 18 -11.80 20.73 0.56
C GLY A 18 -11.75 20.27 2.03
N LYS A 19 -12.62 19.35 2.48
CA LYS A 19 -12.63 18.89 3.88
C LYS A 19 -11.48 17.92 4.12
N LYS A 20 -10.71 18.15 5.19
CA LYS A 20 -9.69 17.20 5.67
C LYS A 20 -10.34 16.01 6.35
N LEU A 21 -9.87 14.80 6.03
CA LEU A 21 -10.30 13.59 6.72
C LEU A 21 -9.68 13.54 8.15
N PRO A 22 -10.43 13.07 9.16
CA PRO A 22 -9.86 12.74 10.46
C PRO A 22 -8.80 11.62 10.35
N PRO A 23 -7.73 11.64 11.16
CA PRO A 23 -6.63 10.65 11.09
C PRO A 23 -7.12 9.20 11.11
N LYS A 24 -8.01 8.86 12.04
CA LYS A 24 -8.58 7.51 12.18
C LYS A 24 -9.22 6.96 10.89
N LYS A 25 -9.79 7.83 10.04
CA LYS A 25 -10.35 7.38 8.75
C LYS A 25 -9.26 7.01 7.75
N VAL A 26 -8.15 7.74 7.76
CA VAL A 26 -6.98 7.45 6.91
C VAL A 26 -6.30 6.18 7.39
N ASP A 27 -6.13 6.01 8.70
CA ASP A 27 -5.54 4.80 9.30
C ASP A 27 -6.32 3.54 8.91
N ASN A 28 -7.66 3.59 8.94
CA ASN A 28 -8.49 2.48 8.48
C ASN A 28 -8.29 2.13 7.00
N ILE A 29 -8.04 3.13 6.14
CA ILE A 29 -7.77 2.90 4.71
C ILE A 29 -6.41 2.23 4.54
N LEU A 30 -5.39 2.71 5.27
CA LEU A 30 -4.04 2.14 5.24
C LEU A 30 -4.03 0.71 5.77
N GLU A 31 -4.78 0.44 6.85
CA GLU A 31 -4.89 -0.89 7.42
C GLU A 31 -5.61 -1.85 6.47
N ALA A 32 -6.68 -1.41 5.81
CA ALA A 32 -7.34 -2.20 4.77
C ALA A 32 -6.39 -2.53 3.61
N ALA A 33 -5.55 -1.59 3.19
CA ALA A 33 -4.55 -1.83 2.16
C ALA A 33 -3.45 -2.80 2.62
N ARG A 34 -2.99 -2.70 3.87
CA ARG A 34 -2.00 -3.61 4.49
C ARG A 34 -2.51 -5.05 4.60
N LEU A 35 -3.80 -5.22 4.86
CA LEU A 35 -4.45 -6.53 4.99
C LEU A 35 -4.77 -7.20 3.64
N ALA A 36 -4.61 -6.49 2.53
CA ALA A 36 -4.82 -7.08 1.21
C ALA A 36 -3.79 -8.19 0.93
N PRO A 37 -4.19 -9.31 0.30
CA PRO A 37 -3.27 -10.37 -0.05
C PRO A 37 -2.25 -9.90 -1.09
N THR A 38 -1.00 -10.34 -0.95
CA THR A 38 0.07 -10.05 -1.90
C THR A 38 0.77 -11.34 -2.31
N SER A 39 1.38 -11.35 -3.51
CA SER A 39 2.13 -12.51 -3.99
C SER A 39 3.18 -12.93 -2.96
N SER A 40 3.23 -14.24 -2.66
CA SER A 40 4.16 -14.83 -1.69
C SER A 40 4.07 -14.24 -0.28
N GLY A 41 3.07 -13.40 0.03
CA GLY A 41 2.98 -12.68 1.30
C GLY A 41 4.04 -11.59 1.51
N LEU A 42 4.79 -11.20 0.47
CA LEU A 42 5.96 -10.32 0.59
C LEU A 42 5.61 -8.83 0.80
N GLN A 43 4.36 -8.42 0.58
CA GLN A 43 3.95 -7.02 0.69
C GLN A 43 4.93 -6.05 -0.02
N PRO A 44 5.22 -6.23 -1.33
CA PRO A 44 6.36 -5.61 -2.01
C PRO A 44 6.09 -4.16 -2.44
N PHE A 45 5.52 -3.35 -1.54
CA PHE A 45 5.26 -1.94 -1.77
C PHE A 45 5.23 -1.16 -0.45
N GLU A 46 5.38 0.14 -0.56
CA GLU A 46 5.15 1.10 0.52
C GLU A 46 4.04 2.06 0.11
N ILE A 47 3.29 2.56 1.09
CA ILE A 47 2.28 3.59 0.88
C ILE A 47 2.76 4.87 1.58
N MET A 48 3.06 5.89 0.78
CA MET A 48 3.41 7.22 1.29
C MET A 48 2.13 8.06 1.43
N VAL A 49 1.92 8.63 2.62
CA VAL A 49 0.80 9.52 2.91
C VAL A 49 1.26 10.97 2.80
N ILE A 50 0.96 11.62 1.69
CA ILE A 50 1.41 12.98 1.41
C ILE A 50 0.32 13.98 1.82
N THR A 51 0.67 14.84 2.79
CA THR A 51 -0.19 15.94 3.28
C THR A 51 0.40 17.32 3.06
N ASN A 52 1.72 17.42 2.82
CA ASN A 52 2.42 18.68 2.56
C ASN A 52 1.85 19.38 1.30
N PRO A 53 1.32 20.61 1.42
CA PRO A 53 0.70 21.32 0.29
C PRO A 53 1.67 21.64 -0.84
N GLU A 54 2.90 22.07 -0.53
CA GLU A 54 3.92 22.42 -1.51
C GLU A 54 4.33 21.19 -2.33
N LEU A 55 4.54 20.05 -1.66
CA LEU A 55 4.84 18.80 -2.34
C LEU A 55 3.71 18.34 -3.26
N LYS A 56 2.45 18.52 -2.86
CA LYS A 56 1.30 18.22 -3.75
C LYS A 56 1.27 19.14 -4.98
N GLN A 57 1.66 20.41 -4.84
CA GLN A 57 1.77 21.33 -5.98
C GLN A 57 2.85 20.87 -6.96
N GLU A 58 4.02 20.45 -6.47
CA GLU A 58 5.08 19.89 -7.32
C GLU A 58 4.63 18.60 -8.03
N ILE A 59 3.97 17.69 -7.31
CA ILE A 59 3.43 16.45 -7.91
C ILE A 59 2.39 16.77 -8.98
N ARG A 60 1.52 17.76 -8.77
CA ARG A 60 0.49 18.15 -9.75
C ARG A 60 1.12 18.51 -11.10
N LYS A 61 2.27 19.19 -11.12
CA LYS A 61 2.98 19.58 -12.36
C LYS A 61 3.35 18.35 -13.20
N ILE A 62 3.79 17.26 -12.55
CA ILE A 62 4.17 16.01 -13.24
C ILE A 62 3.00 15.01 -13.38
N ALA A 63 1.86 15.29 -12.76
CA ALA A 63 0.64 14.47 -12.82
C ALA A 63 -0.41 15.04 -13.79
N TRP A 64 0.04 15.57 -14.94
CA TRP A 64 -0.82 16.16 -15.99
C TRP A 64 -1.70 17.32 -15.49
N ASN A 65 -1.19 18.10 -14.53
CA ASN A 65 -1.86 19.26 -13.95
C ASN A 65 -3.27 18.99 -13.36
N GLN A 66 -3.53 17.75 -12.94
CA GLN A 66 -4.83 17.35 -12.38
C GLN A 66 -5.05 17.96 -10.99
N SER A 67 -6.11 18.76 -10.82
CA SER A 67 -6.37 19.48 -9.57
C SER A 67 -6.62 18.56 -8.38
N VAL A 68 -7.17 17.35 -8.60
CA VAL A 68 -7.43 16.37 -7.54
C VAL A 68 -6.20 16.03 -6.70
N ILE A 69 -4.99 16.19 -7.24
CA ILE A 69 -3.73 16.02 -6.50
C ILE A 69 -3.61 17.04 -5.37
N THR A 70 -3.92 18.31 -5.64
CA THR A 70 -3.85 19.41 -4.66
C THR A 70 -5.10 19.49 -3.81
N ASP A 71 -6.26 19.16 -4.38
CA ASP A 71 -7.56 19.33 -3.74
C ASP A 71 -7.86 18.21 -2.72
N CYS A 72 -7.18 17.07 -2.82
CA CYS A 72 -7.36 15.95 -1.89
C CYS A 72 -6.79 16.25 -0.51
N SER A 73 -7.42 15.71 0.54
CA SER A 73 -6.90 15.85 1.91
C SER A 73 -5.56 15.12 2.10
N HIS A 74 -5.47 13.89 1.59
CA HIS A 74 -4.29 13.02 1.66
C HIS A 74 -4.08 12.42 0.28
N LEU A 75 -2.86 12.50 -0.23
CA LEU A 75 -2.47 11.82 -1.46
C LEU A 75 -1.72 10.54 -1.05
N LEU A 76 -2.28 9.39 -1.40
CA LEU A 76 -1.66 8.09 -1.17
C LEU A 76 -0.86 7.70 -2.41
N VAL A 77 0.46 7.60 -2.27
CA VAL A 77 1.35 7.14 -3.34
C VAL A 77 1.81 5.73 -3.01
N PHE A 78 1.49 4.78 -3.88
CA PHE A 78 1.98 3.42 -3.80
C PHE A 78 3.31 3.34 -4.55
N ALA A 79 4.36 2.98 -3.84
CA ALA A 79 5.69 2.77 -4.40
C ALA A 79 6.02 1.28 -4.30
N ALA A 80 6.07 0.59 -5.44
CA ALA A 80 6.50 -0.80 -5.48
C ALA A 80 8.00 -0.89 -5.18
N TRP A 81 8.46 -2.03 -4.67
CA TRP A 81 9.87 -2.33 -4.66
C TRP A 81 10.42 -2.31 -6.10
N ASP A 82 11.55 -1.64 -6.26
CA ASP A 82 12.33 -1.60 -7.49
C ASP A 82 12.96 -2.97 -7.82
N THR A 83 13.32 -3.72 -6.77
CA THR A 83 13.85 -5.08 -6.90
C THR A 83 13.57 -5.92 -5.66
N TYR A 84 13.56 -7.24 -5.84
CA TYR A 84 13.61 -8.17 -4.73
C TYR A 84 15.05 -8.29 -4.26
N THR A 85 15.25 -8.25 -2.94
CA THR A 85 16.55 -8.50 -2.33
C THR A 85 16.39 -9.57 -1.29
N GLU A 86 17.47 -10.32 -1.03
CA GLU A 86 17.51 -11.30 0.05
C GLU A 86 16.99 -10.70 1.36
N LYS A 87 17.44 -9.49 1.72
CA LYS A 87 16.98 -8.77 2.92
C LYS A 87 15.46 -8.56 2.94
N ARG A 88 14.88 -8.12 1.82
CA ARG A 88 13.44 -7.84 1.70
C ARG A 88 12.60 -9.12 1.78
N ILE A 89 13.03 -10.17 1.10
CA ILE A 89 12.40 -11.50 1.14
C ILE A 89 12.47 -12.05 2.57
N ASN A 90 13.68 -12.14 3.13
CA ASN A 90 13.92 -12.69 4.45
C ASN A 90 13.09 -11.98 5.53
N LYS A 91 13.08 -10.64 5.53
CA LYS A 91 12.27 -9.85 6.48
C LYS A 91 10.82 -10.31 6.55
N MET A 92 10.20 -10.60 5.41
CA MET A 92 8.76 -10.94 5.36
C MET A 92 8.50 -12.39 5.76
N PHE A 93 9.37 -13.31 5.38
CA PHE A 93 9.31 -14.70 5.84
C PHE A 93 9.53 -14.79 7.35
N ASP A 94 10.54 -14.08 7.87
CA ASP A 94 10.84 -14.05 9.31
C ASP A 94 9.66 -13.45 10.10
N LEU A 95 9.09 -12.33 9.62
CA LEU A 95 7.88 -11.76 10.21
C LEU A 95 6.72 -12.76 10.23
N ALA A 96 6.47 -13.46 9.12
CA ALA A 96 5.39 -14.46 9.04
C ALA A 96 5.62 -15.61 10.03
N ASN A 97 6.85 -16.09 10.17
CA ASN A 97 7.23 -17.13 11.11
C ASN A 97 7.04 -16.66 12.57
N THR A 98 7.48 -15.44 12.90
CA THR A 98 7.28 -14.85 14.23
C THR A 98 5.80 -14.74 14.58
N LEU A 99 4.96 -14.26 13.66
CA LEU A 99 3.53 -14.07 13.92
C LEU A 99 2.76 -15.39 14.03
N ARG A 100 3.19 -16.44 13.31
CA ARG A 100 2.54 -17.75 13.34
C ARG A 100 3.08 -18.66 14.44
N GLY A 101 4.25 -18.34 15.00
CA GLY A 101 4.92 -19.15 16.02
C GLY A 101 5.44 -20.51 15.51
N THR A 102 5.49 -20.71 14.20
CA THR A 102 5.87 -21.98 13.58
C THR A 102 6.66 -21.76 12.30
N VAL A 103 7.66 -22.60 12.06
CA VAL A 103 8.35 -22.74 10.77
C VAL A 103 7.97 -24.11 10.20
N ASN A 104 7.63 -24.17 8.91
CA ASN A 104 7.37 -25.44 8.24
C ASN A 104 8.28 -25.60 7.01
N GLU A 105 8.57 -26.85 6.67
CA GLU A 105 9.53 -27.19 5.61
C GLU A 105 9.09 -26.67 4.24
N GLY A 106 7.81 -26.79 3.89
CA GLY A 106 7.30 -26.30 2.60
C GLY A 106 7.44 -24.78 2.44
N TRP A 107 7.21 -24.04 3.52
CA TRP A 107 7.36 -22.58 3.55
C TRP A 107 8.82 -22.17 3.41
N GLU A 108 9.73 -22.86 4.10
CA GLU A 108 11.17 -22.58 3.98
C GLU A 108 11.72 -22.98 2.61
N ASN A 109 11.29 -24.12 2.05
CA ASN A 109 11.63 -24.51 0.68
C ASN A 109 11.16 -23.46 -0.34
N TYR A 110 9.98 -22.88 -0.13
CA TYR A 110 9.48 -21.79 -0.96
C TYR A 110 10.30 -20.51 -0.81
N ARG A 111 10.73 -20.15 0.41
CA ARG A 111 11.68 -19.05 0.66
C ARG A 111 12.96 -19.24 -0.15
N GLN A 112 13.57 -20.42 -0.06
CA GLN A 112 14.81 -20.74 -0.76
C GLN A 112 14.65 -20.71 -2.29
N MET A 113 13.48 -21.11 -2.80
CA MET A 113 13.16 -20.98 -4.23
C MET A 113 13.14 -19.50 -4.67
N LEU A 114 12.49 -18.62 -3.90
CA LEU A 114 12.45 -17.19 -4.21
C LEU A 114 13.84 -16.57 -4.14
N LEU A 115 14.63 -16.88 -3.11
CA LEU A 115 16.01 -16.39 -2.96
C LEU A 115 16.95 -16.84 -4.09
N LYS A 116 16.67 -17.96 -4.74
CA LYS A 116 17.44 -18.41 -5.92
C LYS A 116 16.98 -17.76 -7.23
N SER A 117 15.76 -17.23 -7.25
CA SER A 117 15.13 -16.67 -8.45
C SER A 117 15.43 -15.18 -8.65
N TYR A 118 15.89 -14.50 -7.58
CA TYR A 118 16.17 -13.07 -7.54
C TYR A 118 17.58 -12.84 -6.97
#